data_AF-A0A482ZMD8-F1
#
_entry.id   AF-A0A482ZMD8-F1
#
_cell.length_a   1.000
_cell.length_b   1.000
_cell.length_c   1.000
_cell.angle_alpha   90.00
_cell.angle_beta   90.00
_cell.angle_gamma   90.00
#
_symmetry.space_group_name_H-M   'P 1'
#
loop_
_entity.id
_entity.type
_entity.pdbx_description
1 polymer ?
#
loop_
_entity_poly.entity_id
_entity_poly.type
_entity_poly.pdbx_seq_one_letter_code
_entity_poly.pdbx_strand_id
1 'polypeptide(L)' 'MTYTTQRTDTFSKWLKNLKDKHAVTRILSRISRIEKSNFGNVKPVGDNVFEMRFFFGSGYRIYYTETSA' A
#
# COMPACT_ATOMS: atom_id res chain seq x y z
N MET A 1 5.35 -0.63 17.91
CA MET A 1 4.15 -1.33 17.42
C MET A 1 4.50 -2.02 16.11
N THR A 2 4.12 -3.28 15.96
CA THR A 2 4.36 -4.08 14.74
C THR A 2 3.02 -4.33 14.07
N TYR A 3 2.94 -4.05 12.77
CA TYR A 3 1.75 -4.31 11.96
C TYR A 3 1.93 -5.59 11.16
N THR A 4 0.86 -6.36 11.00
CA THR A 4 0.81 -7.47 10.04
C THR A 4 0.11 -6.99 8.79
N THR A 5 0.69 -7.23 7.61
CA THR A 5 0.08 -6.84 6.35
C THR A 5 -0.68 -8.00 5.71
N GLN A 6 -1.93 -7.75 5.32
CA GLN A 6 -2.72 -8.67 4.50
C GLN A 6 -3.06 -8.00 3.17
N ARG A 7 -3.25 -8.81 2.12
CA ARG A 7 -3.53 -8.32 0.76
C ARG A 7 -4.87 -8.85 0.32
N THR A 8 -5.70 -7.98 -0.26
CA THR A 8 -6.91 -8.41 -0.95
C THR A 8 -6.56 -9.08 -2.27
N ASP A 9 -7.46 -9.90 -2.80
CA ASP A 9 -7.30 -10.50 -4.12
C ASP A 9 -7.26 -9.45 -5.21
N THR A 10 -8.07 -8.40 -5.08
CA THR A 10 -8.09 -7.25 -6.01
C THR A 10 -6.73 -6.58 -6.09
N PHE A 11 -6.11 -6.29 -4.93
CA PHE A 11 -4.76 -5.71 -4.89
C PHE A 11 -3.73 -6.67 -5.51
N SER A 12 -3.77 -7.95 -5.15
CA SER A 12 -2.81 -8.95 -5.64
C SER A 12 -2.89 -9.13 -7.15
N LYS A 13 -4.11 -9.19 -7.71
CA LYS A 13 -4.34 -9.27 -9.16
C LYS A 13 -3.89 -8.01 -9.89
N TRP A 14 -4.20 -6.83 -9.34
CA TRP A 14 -3.75 -5.57 -9.91
C TRP A 14 -2.22 -5.46 -9.95
N LEU A 15 -1.56 -5.77 -8.83
CA LEU A 15 -0.10 -5.71 -8.73
C LEU A 15 0.59 -6.69 -9.70
N LYS A 16 0.04 -7.92 -9.84
CA LYS A 16 0.56 -8.92 -10.79
C LYS A 16 0.50 -8.45 -12.24
N ASN A 17 -0.55 -7.72 -12.61
CA ASN A 17 -0.76 -7.20 -13.96
C ASN A 17 -0.04 -5.87 -14.24
N LEU A 18 0.62 -5.28 -13.23
CA LEU A 18 1.37 -4.04 -13.43
C LEU A 18 2.63 -4.31 -14.26
N LYS A 19 2.73 -3.61 -15.40
CA LYS A 19 3.84 -3.75 -16.35
C LYS A 19 5.13 -3.14 -15.81
N ASP A 20 5.04 -2.01 -15.11
CA ASP A 20 6.18 -1.33 -14.51
C ASP A 20 6.69 -2.12 -13.29
N LYS A 21 7.78 -2.88 -13.50
CA LYS A 21 8.40 -3.69 -12.45
C LYS A 21 9.11 -2.85 -11.39
N HIS A 22 9.60 -1.66 -11.73
CA HIS A 22 10.18 -0.76 -10.74
C HIS A 22 9.10 -0.21 -9.81
N ALA A 23 7.92 0.12 -10.35
CA ALA A 23 6.77 0.50 -9.54
C ALA A 23 6.35 -0.62 -8.58
N VAL A 24 6.24 -1.86 -9.06
CA VAL A 24 5.92 -3.03 -8.22
C VAL A 24 6.90 -3.15 -7.05
N THR A 25 8.21 -3.13 -7.32
CA THR A 25 9.24 -3.25 -6.28
C THR A 25 9.14 -2.12 -5.24
N ARG A 26 8.91 -0.88 -5.69
CA ARG A 26 8.79 0.28 -4.78
C ARG A 26 7.53 0.21 -3.91
N ILE A 27 6.41 -0.25 -4.48
CA ILE A 27 5.15 -0.46 -3.73
C ILE A 27 5.35 -1.54 -2.67
N LEU A 28 5.88 -2.71 -3.05
CA LEU A 28 6.12 -3.81 -2.11
C LEU A 28 7.12 -3.43 -1.00
N SER A 29 8.18 -2.71 -1.37
CA SER A 29 9.17 -2.19 -0.41
C SER A 29 8.58 -1.14 0.55
N ARG A 30 7.53 -0.42 0.14
CA ARG A 30 6.81 0.46 1.05
C ARG A 30 5.89 -0.33 1.98
N ILE A 31 5.19 -1.33 1.48
CA ILE A 31 4.32 -2.19 2.29
C ILE A 31 5.13 -2.89 3.40
N SER A 32 6.31 -3.42 3.11
CA SER A 32 7.16 -4.04 4.16
C SER A 32 7.63 -3.06 5.24
N ARG A 33 7.71 -1.76 4.93
CA ARG A 33 8.04 -0.72 5.92
C ARG A 33 6.88 -0.39 6.85
N ILE A 34 5.63 -0.67 6.43
CA ILE A 34 4.44 -0.48 7.28
C ILE A 34 4.52 -1.37 8.52
N GLU A 35 5.05 -2.59 8.39
CA GLU A 35 5.22 -3.53 9.50
C GLU A 35 6.07 -2.94 10.65
N LYS A 36 6.97 -2.00 10.31
CA LYS A 36 7.82 -1.26 11.24
C LYS A 36 7.29 0.15 11.54
N SER A 37 5.99 0.36 11.39
CA SER A 37 5.31 1.64 11.64
C SER A 37 5.80 2.80 10.76
N ASN A 38 6.34 2.53 9.56
CA ASN A 38 6.78 3.55 8.60
C ASN A 38 5.87 3.59 7.37
N PHE A 39 4.77 4.30 7.52
CA PHE A 39 3.69 4.41 6.53
C PHE A 39 4.02 5.31 5.33
N GLY A 40 4.90 6.30 5.51
CA GLY A 40 5.22 7.27 4.46
C GLY A 40 4.10 8.29 4.24
N ASN A 41 3.79 8.60 2.98
CA ASN A 41 2.74 9.57 2.64
C ASN A 41 1.38 8.86 2.61
N VAL A 42 0.65 8.99 3.71
CA VAL A 42 -0.68 8.42 3.89
C VAL A 42 -1.65 9.52 4.32
N LYS A 43 -2.89 9.46 3.83
CA LYS A 43 -3.99 10.30 4.30
C LYS A 43 -5.24 9.46 4.59
N PRO A 44 -6.00 9.76 5.66
CA PRO A 44 -7.35 9.21 5.80
C PRO A 44 -8.23 9.77 4.68
N VAL A 45 -9.12 8.93 4.14
CA VAL A 45 -10.10 9.33 3.13
C VAL A 45 -11.56 9.10 3.57
N GLY A 46 -11.76 8.67 4.80
CA GLY A 46 -13.09 8.37 5.38
C GLY A 46 -13.28 6.88 5.63
N ASP A 47 -14.28 6.53 6.45
CA ASP A 47 -14.73 5.14 6.69
C ASP A 47 -13.63 4.13 7.03
N ASN A 48 -12.66 4.55 7.86
CA ASN A 48 -11.48 3.74 8.23
C ASN A 48 -10.59 3.34 7.03
N VAL A 49 -10.69 4.05 5.92
CA VAL A 49 -9.86 3.87 4.73
C VAL A 49 -8.77 4.92 4.67
N PHE A 50 -7.58 4.47 4.32
CA PHE A 50 -6.38 5.27 4.17
C PHE A 50 -5.84 5.17 2.74
N GLU A 51 -5.49 6.31 2.15
CA GLU A 51 -4.81 6.42 0.86
C GLU A 51 -3.30 6.56 1.07
N MET A 52 -2.53 5.60 0.56
CA MET A 52 -1.08 5.68 0.45
C MET A 52 -0.67 6.21 -0.93
N ARG A 53 0.11 7.30 -0.93
CA ARG A 53 0.42 8.08 -2.14
C ARG A 53 1.85 7.86 -2.61
N PHE A 54 1.99 7.46 -3.86
CA PHE A 54 3.27 7.35 -4.57
C PHE A 54 3.31 8.40 -5.69
N PHE A 55 4.39 9.18 -5.74
CA PHE A 55 4.57 10.28 -6.71
C PHE A 55 5.56 9.94 -7.84
N PHE A 56 5.66 8.65 -8.18
CA PHE A 56 6.52 8.16 -9.27
C PHE A 56 5.67 7.43 -10.32
N GLY A 57 6.23 7.28 -11.52
CA GLY A 57 5.50 6.68 -12.64
C GLY A 57 4.21 7.45 -12.91
N SER A 58 3.11 6.73 -13.14
CA SER A 58 1.78 7.33 -13.33
C SER A 58 1.16 7.93 -12.06
N GLY A 59 1.83 7.84 -10.91
CA GLY A 59 1.29 8.28 -9.63
C GLY A 59 0.34 7.24 -9.02
N TYR A 60 0.89 6.27 -8.28
CA TYR A 60 0.09 5.17 -7.71
C TYR A 60 -0.61 5.54 -6.40
N ARG A 61 -1.78 4.95 -6.17
CA ARG A 61 -2.56 5.03 -4.94
C ARG A 61 -2.93 3.64 -4.47
N ILE A 62 -2.57 3.33 -3.22
CA ILE A 62 -2.97 2.09 -2.57
C ILE A 62 -3.91 2.44 -1.43
N TYR A 63 -5.05 1.77 -1.39
CA TYR A 63 -6.03 1.94 -0.33
C TYR A 63 -5.95 0.77 0.62
N TYR A 64 -6.01 1.06 1.92
CA TYR A 64 -6.01 0.03 2.95
C TYR A 64 -6.86 0.47 4.14
N THR A 65 -7.26 -0.50 4.95
CA THR A 65 -7.89 -0.29 6.26
C THR A 65 -6.95 -0.83 7.32
N GLU A 66 -7.00 -0.25 8.51
CA GLU A 66 -6.41 -0.86 9.70
C GLU A 66 -7.54 -1.54 10.47
N THR A 67 -7.33 -2.79 10.87
CA THR A 67 -8.27 -3.51 11.72
C THR A 67 -7.51 -3.95 12.96
N SER A 68 -8.00 -3.56 14.14
CA SER A 68 -7.56 -4.19 15.37
C SER A 68 -8.06 -5.63 15.37
N ALA A 69 -7.15 -6.59 15.46
CA ALA A 69 -7.48 -7.96 15.82
C ALA A 69 -7.75 -8.05 17.32
#